data_AF-A0A2C0ZB30-F1
#
_entry.id   AF-A0A2C0ZB30-F1
#
_cell.length_a   1.000
_cell.length_b   1.000
_cell.length_c   1.000
_cell.angle_alpha   90.00
_cell.angle_beta   90.00
_cell.angle_gamma   90.00
#
_symmetry.space_group_name_H-M   'P 1'
#
loop_
_entity.id
_entity.type
_entity.pdbx_description
1 polymer ?
#
loop_
_entity_poly.entity_id
_entity_poly.type
_entity_poly.pdbx_seq_one_letter_code
_entity_poly.pdbx_strand_id
1 'polypeptide(L)' 'MNDLMEQPLTNLLAQLTYSPLYIITVILALGFLIFLSGEEGCLMFLCKIWAWVHIIIYIFAIYFYITGKL' A
#
# COMPACT_ATOMS: atom_id res chain seq x y z
N MET A 1 -16.93 13.44 17.47
CA MET A 1 -16.78 13.30 16.00
C MET A 1 -15.85 14.38 15.52
N ASN A 2 -14.54 14.26 15.82
CA ASN A 2 -13.47 15.07 15.22
C ASN A 2 -12.05 14.50 15.43
N ASP A 3 -11.89 13.37 16.13
CA ASP A 3 -10.57 12.77 16.42
C ASP A 3 -9.82 12.14 15.22
N LEU A 4 -10.41 12.10 14.03
CA LEU A 4 -9.71 11.58 12.84
C LEU A 4 -8.88 12.64 12.11
N MET A 5 -9.00 13.93 12.46
CA MET A 5 -8.48 15.03 11.65
C MET A 5 -7.04 15.44 11.99
N GLU A 6 -6.44 14.93 13.07
CA GLU A 6 -5.10 15.36 13.54
C GLU A 6 -4.13 14.22 13.82
N GLN A 7 -4.41 12.99 13.38
CA GLN A 7 -3.37 11.96 13.48
C GLN A 7 -2.26 12.30 12.47
N PRO A 8 -1.01 12.44 12.92
CA PRO A 8 0.09 12.71 12.02
C PRO A 8 0.12 11.59 10.98
N LEU A 9 0.24 11.95 9.70
CA LEU A 9 0.21 11.03 8.56
C LEU A 9 1.09 9.78 8.79
N THR A 10 2.18 9.95 9.53
CA THR A 10 3.09 8.89 9.98
C THR A 10 2.42 7.83 10.85
N ASN A 11 1.55 8.20 11.79
CA ASN A 11 0.80 7.27 12.65
C ASN A 11 -0.20 6.42 11.85
N LEU A 12 -0.84 7.04 10.87
CA LEU A 12 -1.77 6.34 9.98
C LEU A 12 -1.03 5.34 9.09
N LEU A 13 0.14 5.73 8.57
CA LEU A 13 1.04 4.85 7.82
C LEU A 13 1.54 3.67 8.67
N ALA A 14 1.90 3.92 9.92
CA ALA A 14 2.36 2.86 10.81
C ALA A 14 1.27 1.85 11.17
N GLN A 15 0.04 2.30 11.43
CA GLN A 15 -1.09 1.38 11.60
C GLN A 15 -1.36 0.58 10.32
N LEU A 16 -1.08 1.16 9.16
CA LEU A 16 -1.16 0.47 7.87
C LEU A 16 -0.15 -0.68 7.75
N THR A 17 1.07 -0.53 8.30
CA THR A 17 2.10 -1.59 8.31
C THR A 17 1.64 -2.85 9.04
N TYR A 18 0.87 -2.68 10.12
CA TYR A 18 0.37 -3.79 10.94
C TYR A 18 -1.02 -4.27 10.54
N SER A 19 -1.70 -3.55 9.64
CA SER A 19 -3.05 -3.91 9.24
C SER A 19 -3.00 -5.15 8.33
N PRO A 20 -3.56 -6.30 8.78
CA PRO A 20 -3.54 -7.53 8.00
C PRO A 20 -4.28 -7.36 6.66
N LEU A 21 -5.27 -6.46 6.62
CA LEU A 21 -5.97 -6.06 5.40
C LEU A 21 -5.01 -5.47 4.37
N TYR A 22 -4.09 -4.59 4.77
CA TYR A 22 -3.18 -3.94 3.84
C TYR A 22 -2.16 -4.92 3.27
N ILE A 23 -1.65 -5.84 4.09
CA ILE A 23 -0.74 -6.91 3.66
C ILE A 23 -1.41 -7.81 2.62
N ILE A 24 -2.66 -8.22 2.86
CA ILE A 24 -3.45 -9.01 1.90
C ILE A 24 -3.65 -8.22 0.61
N THR A 25 -3.91 -6.91 0.71
CA THR A 25 -4.11 -6.04 -0.47
C THR A 25 -2.85 -5.99 -1.33
N VAL A 26 -1.66 -5.88 -0.73
CA VAL A 26 -0.37 -5.89 -1.44
C VAL A 26 -0.09 -7.24 -2.09
N ILE A 27 -0.34 -8.34 -1.38
CA ILE A 27 -0.17 -9.71 -1.93
C ILE A 27 -1.12 -9.94 -3.11
N LEU A 28 -2.38 -9.52 -2.97
CA LEU A 28 -3.40 -9.68 -4.01
C LEU A 28 -3.09 -8.79 -5.22
N ALA A 29 -2.59 -7.56 -5.00
CA ALA A 29 -2.11 -6.69 -6.05
C ALA A 29 -0.91 -7.28 -6.81
N LEU A 30 0.06 -7.88 -6.11
CA LEU A 30 1.19 -8.60 -6.72
C LEU A 30 0.71 -9.81 -7.54
N GLY A 31 -0.21 -10.61 -6.98
CA GLY A 31 -0.81 -11.74 -7.68
C GLY A 31 -1.55 -11.31 -8.94
N PHE A 32 -2.31 -10.20 -8.87
CA PHE A 32 -2.97 -9.60 -10.02
C PHE A 32 -1.95 -9.17 -11.07
N LEU A 33 -0.85 -8.53 -10.67
CA LEU A 33 0.17 -8.02 -11.57
C LEU A 33 0.88 -9.14 -12.34
N ILE A 34 1.12 -10.28 -11.70
CA ILE A 34 1.73 -11.47 -12.30
C ILE A 34 0.73 -12.21 -13.20
N PHE A 35 -0.52 -12.38 -12.73
CA PHE A 35 -1.55 -13.13 -13.44
C PHE A 35 -2.06 -12.39 -14.70
N LEU A 36 -2.25 -11.08 -14.61
CA LEU A 36 -2.67 -10.23 -15.74
C LEU A 36 -1.49 -9.74 -16.61
N SER A 37 -0.25 -10.14 -16.31
CA SER A 37 0.92 -9.76 -17.12
C SER A 37 0.86 -10.28 -18.57
N GLY A 38 -0.01 -11.25 -18.86
CA GLY A 38 -0.17 -11.85 -20.19
C GLY A 38 -1.23 -11.18 -21.06
N GLU A 39 -2.04 -10.27 -20.51
CA GLU A 39 -3.06 -9.55 -21.27
C GLU A 39 -2.65 -8.06 -21.42
N GLU A 40 -2.94 -7.46 -22.58
CA GLU A 40 -2.60 -6.07 -22.88
C GLU A 40 -3.87 -5.21 -22.89
N GLY A 41 -4.26 -4.73 -21.70
CA GLY A 41 -5.45 -3.90 -21.50
C GLY A 41 -5.14 -2.54 -20.88
N CYS A 42 -5.83 -1.47 -21.30
CA CYS A 42 -5.69 -0.14 -20.72
C CYS A 42 -6.03 -0.12 -19.21
N LEU A 43 -7.04 -0.90 -18.79
CA LEU A 43 -7.40 -1.09 -17.38
C LEU A 43 -6.30 -1.81 -16.59
N MET A 44 -5.54 -2.70 -17.23
CA MET A 44 -4.39 -3.35 -16.61
C MET A 44 -3.28 -2.38 -16.29
N PHE A 45 -3.04 -1.40 -17.18
CA PHE A 45 -2.01 -0.40 -16.96
C PHE A 45 -2.31 0.45 -15.73
N LEU A 46 -3.58 0.84 -15.55
CA LEU A 46 -4.06 1.51 -14.35
C LEU A 46 -3.91 0.64 -13.09
N CYS A 47 -4.26 -0.66 -13.17
CA CYS A 47 -4.04 -1.60 -12.05
C CYS A 47 -2.55 -1.76 -11.71
N LYS A 48 -1.66 -1.78 -12.72
CA LYS A 48 -0.21 -1.83 -12.53
C LYS A 48 0.29 -0.60 -11.78
N ILE A 49 -0.12 0.60 -12.21
CA ILE A 49 0.22 1.86 -11.53
C ILE A 49 -0.29 1.85 -10.10
N TRP A 50 -1.55 1.44 -9.89
CA TRP A 50 -2.17 1.38 -8.57
C TRP A 50 -1.43 0.42 -7.62
N ALA A 51 -1.08 -0.77 -8.11
CA ALA A 51 -0.29 -1.74 -7.35
C ALA A 51 1.10 -1.19 -6.99
N TRP A 52 1.78 -0.53 -7.93
CA TRP A 52 3.07 0.12 -7.67
C TRP A 52 2.99 1.20 -6.60
N VAL A 53 1.93 2.03 -6.63
CA VAL A 53 1.68 3.04 -5.60
C VAL A 53 1.53 2.38 -4.22
N HIS A 54 0.74 1.31 -4.12
CA HIS A 54 0.57 0.56 -2.87
C HIS A 54 1.87 -0.07 -2.35
N ILE A 55 2.70 -0.61 -3.24
CA ILE A 55 4.02 -1.15 -2.87
C ILE A 55 4.93 -0.04 -2.33
N ILE A 56 4.97 1.13 -2.98
CA ILE A 56 5.78 2.26 -2.53
C ILE A 56 5.29 2.75 -1.15
N ILE A 57 3.98 2.88 -0.94
CA ILE A 57 3.41 3.26 0.34
C ILE A 57 3.81 2.25 1.44
N TYR A 58 3.76 0.95 1.15
CA TYR A 58 4.17 -0.09 2.09
C TYR A 58 5.66 -0.01 2.43
N ILE A 59 6.53 0.23 1.45
CA ILE A 59 7.97 0.44 1.68
C ILE A 59 8.21 1.68 2.54
N PHE A 60 7.49 2.78 2.28
CA PHE A 60 7.54 3.97 3.12
C PHE A 60 7.09 3.67 4.56
N ALA A 61 6.02 2.90 4.73
CA ALA A 61 5.50 2.51 6.04
C ALA A 61 6.54 1.70 6.84
N ILE A 62 7.19 0.73 6.19
CA ILE A 62 8.29 -0.04 6.77
C ILE A 62 9.50 0.85 7.07
N TYR A 63 9.87 1.75 6.16
CA TYR A 63 11.00 2.65 6.36
C TYR A 63 10.78 3.54 7.59
N PHE A 64 9.60 4.12 7.74
CA PHE A 64 9.24 4.89 8.94
C PHE A 64 9.28 4.05 10.21
N TYR A 65 8.78 2.81 10.15
CA TYR A 65 8.83 1.87 11.26
C TYR A 65 10.26 1.53 11.68
N ILE A 66 11.14 1.18 10.73
CA ILE A 66 12.54 0.83 11.00
C ILE A 66 13.34 2.05 11.48
N THR A 67 13.07 3.23 10.91
CA THR A 67 13.79 4.45 11.27
C THR A 67 13.36 5.01 12.64
N GLY A 68 12.39 4.39 13.31
CA GLY A 68 11.95 4.78 14.65
C GLY A 68 11.42 6.22 14.71
N LYS A 69 11.01 6.79 13.57
CA LYS A 69 10.32 8.10 13.50
C LYS A 69 8.82 7.93 13.77
N LEU A 70 8.50 7.01 14.68
CA LEU A 70 7.18 6.73 15.18
C LEU A 70 7.25 6.43 16.68
#